data_AF-A0A2A6NZE5-F1
#
_entry.id   AF-A0A2A6NZE5-F1
#
_cell.length_a   1.000
_cell.length_b   1.000
_cell.length_c   1.000
_cell.angle_alpha   90.00
_cell.angle_beta   90.00
_cell.angle_gamma   90.00
#
_symmetry.space_group_name_H-M   'P 1'
#
loop_
_entity.id
_entity.type
_entity.pdbx_description
1 polymer ?
#
loop_
_entity_poly.entity_id
_entity_poly.type
_entity_poly.pdbx_seq_one_letter_code
_entity_poly.pdbx_strand_id
1 'polypeptide(L)' 'MNHLSDINDMTDDELREICMLAVGVCATDEAMDESLPPFWGEVLKEVLARGWGGSREAIIRDTMLEIECFRGGSSGAA' A
#
# COMPACT_ATOMS: atom_id res chain seq x y z
N MET A 1 3.49 13.06 18.87
CA MET A 1 4.49 12.69 17.85
C MET A 1 4.34 13.66 16.71
N ASN A 2 5.44 14.20 16.18
CA ASN A 2 5.37 15.13 15.06
C ASN A 2 5.54 14.31 13.78
N HIS A 3 4.44 13.80 13.23
CA HIS A 3 4.48 12.91 12.06
C HIS A 3 5.23 13.51 10.85
N LEU A 4 5.31 14.85 10.77
CA LEU A 4 6.11 15.55 9.76
C LEU A 4 7.63 15.39 9.95
N SER A 5 8.14 15.30 11.19
CA SER A 5 9.58 15.01 11.37
C SER A 5 9.88 13.58 10.95
N ASP A 6 9.03 12.64 11.33
CA ASP A 6 9.24 11.21 11.05
C ASP A 6 9.22 10.94 9.53
N ILE A 7 8.37 11.63 8.76
CA ILE A 7 8.34 11.55 7.30
C ILE A 7 9.57 12.21 6.66
N ASN A 8 10.02 13.36 7.19
CA ASN A 8 11.17 14.07 6.65
C ASN A 8 12.49 13.33 6.88
N ASP A 9 12.54 12.47 7.90
CA ASP A 9 13.71 11.65 8.22
C ASP A 9 13.79 10.37 7.38
N MET A 10 12.75 10.02 6.61
CA MET A 10 12.74 8.85 5.72
C MET A 10 13.66 9.05 4.52
N THR A 11 14.30 7.96 4.11
CA THR A 11 14.96 7.90 2.81
C THR A 11 13.93 7.87 1.67
N ASP A 12 14.37 8.26 0.47
CA ASP A 12 13.53 8.18 -0.74
C ASP A 12 13.01 6.75 -1.00
N ASP A 13 13.80 5.73 -0.65
CA ASP A 13 13.42 4.33 -0.82
C ASP A 13 12.32 3.90 0.17
N GLU A 14 12.44 4.27 1.45
CA GLU A 14 11.42 4.02 2.48
C GLU A 14 10.12 4.77 2.17
N LEU A 15 10.23 6.03 1.75
CA LEU A 15 9.08 6.84 1.35
C LEU A 15 8.40 6.25 0.11
N ARG A 16 9.18 5.76 -0.86
CA ARG A 16 8.65 5.07 -2.04
C ARG A 16 7.90 3.80 -1.66
N GLU A 17 8.43 2.99 -0.75
CA GLU A 17 7.77 1.76 -0.28
C GLU A 17 6.39 2.05 0.33
N ILE A 18 6.31 3.04 1.22
CA ILE A 18 5.05 3.46 1.84
C ILE A 18 4.06 3.99 0.79
N CYS A 19 4.54 4.79 -0.17
CA CYS A 19 3.69 5.29 -1.26
C CYS A 19 3.11 4.15 -2.10
N MET A 20 3.87 3.09 -2.36
CA MET A 20 3.39 1.93 -3.11
C MET A 20 2.36 1.12 -2.32
N LEU A 21 2.56 0.94 -1.01
CA LEU A 21 1.57 0.30 -0.15
C LEU A 21 0.27 1.09 -0.13
N ALA A 22 0.34 2.42 -0.04
CA ALA A 22 -0.85 3.28 -0.10
C ALA A 22 -1.61 3.12 -1.43
N VAL A 23 -0.90 3.09 -2.57
CA VAL A 23 -1.51 2.81 -3.88
C VAL A 23 -2.19 1.44 -3.90
N GLY A 24 -1.54 0.40 -3.33
CA GLY A 24 -2.12 -0.95 -3.24
C GLY A 24 -3.41 -1.00 -2.43
N VAL A 25 -3.46 -0.29 -1.30
CA VAL A 25 -4.67 -0.17 -0.47
C VAL A 25 -5.78 0.53 -1.23
N CYS A 26 -5.51 1.68 -1.86
CA CYS A 26 -6.51 2.41 -2.62
C CYS A 26 -7.03 1.62 -3.83
N ALA A 27 -6.16 0.92 -4.56
CA ALA A 27 -6.57 0.06 -5.68
C ALA A 27 -7.43 -1.12 -5.20
N THR A 28 -7.16 -1.65 -4.00
CA THR A 28 -7.99 -2.71 -3.41
C THR A 28 -9.37 -2.19 -3.03
N ASP A 29 -9.45 -0.98 -2.45
CA ASP A 29 -10.73 -0.32 -2.13
C ASP A 29 -11.58 -0.09 -3.40
N GLU A 30 -10.98 0.43 -4.48
CA GLU A 30 -11.63 0.55 -5.80
C GLU A 30 -12.13 -0.81 -6.33
N ALA A 31 -11.36 -1.88 -6.14
CA ALA A 31 -11.76 -3.21 -6.57
C ALA A 31 -12.94 -3.79 -5.76
N MET A 32 -13.18 -3.28 -4.55
CA MET A 32 -14.28 -3.69 -3.68
C MET A 32 -15.55 -2.84 -3.88
N ASP A 33 -15.44 -1.66 -4.49
CA ASP A 33 -16.56 -0.78 -4.81
C ASP A 33 -16.57 -0.45 -6.32
N GLU A 34 -17.40 -1.20 -7.06
CA GLU A 34 -17.57 -1.03 -8.52
C GLU A 34 -18.12 0.36 -8.92
N SER A 35 -18.58 1.19 -7.98
CA SER A 35 -19.00 2.57 -8.24
C SER A 35 -17.82 3.55 -8.33
N LEU A 36 -16.64 3.15 -7.84
CA LEU A 36 -15.44 3.98 -7.90
C LEU A 36 -14.77 3.89 -9.28
N PRO A 37 -14.24 5.00 -9.81
CA PRO A 37 -13.44 4.98 -11.03
C PRO A 37 -12.15 4.16 -10.79
N PRO A 38 -11.63 3.42 -11.78
CA PRO A 38 -10.47 2.53 -11.60
C PRO A 38 -9.13 3.29 -11.66
N PHE A 39 -9.03 4.46 -11.02
CA PHE A 39 -7.87 5.33 -11.13
C PHE A 39 -6.65 4.73 -10.43
N TRP A 40 -6.78 4.35 -9.17
CA TRP A 40 -5.71 3.72 -8.39
C TRP A 40 -5.33 2.35 -8.97
N GLY A 41 -6.28 1.63 -9.55
CA GLY A 41 -6.01 0.43 -10.34
C GLY A 41 -5.04 0.69 -11.51
N GLU A 42 -5.22 1.77 -12.27
CA GLU A 42 -4.28 2.16 -13.34
C GLU A 42 -2.93 2.64 -12.79
N VAL A 43 -2.91 3.38 -11.68
CA VAL A 43 -1.67 3.80 -11.01
C VAL A 43 -0.86 2.59 -10.55
N LEU A 44 -1.51 1.58 -9.98
CA LEU A 44 -0.85 0.34 -9.54
C LEU A 44 -0.22 -0.42 -10.72
N LYS A 45 -0.89 -0.47 -11.88
CA LYS A 45 -0.32 -1.07 -13.10
C LYS A 45 0.97 -0.38 -13.52
N GLU A 46 1.01 0.96 -13.47
CA GLU A 46 2.20 1.74 -13.84
C GLU A 46 3.34 1.54 -12.82
N VAL A 47 3.04 1.47 -11.51
CA VAL A 47 4.02 1.13 -10.46
C VAL A 47 4.69 -0.21 -10.75
N LEU A 48 3.91 -1.22 -11.15
CA LEU A 48 4.42 -2.54 -11.54
C LEU A 48 5.23 -2.48 -12.84
N ALA A 49 4.76 -1.77 -13.85
CA ALA A 49 5.43 -1.64 -15.15
C ALA A 49 6.81 -0.97 -15.02
N ARG A 50 6.95 -0.01 -14.10
CA ARG A 50 8.21 0.65 -13.79
C ARG A 50 9.13 -0.15 -12.88
N GLY A 51 8.67 -1.28 -12.37
CA GLY A 51 9.42 -2.13 -11.45
C GLY A 51 9.66 -1.49 -10.08
N TRP A 52 8.82 -0.52 -9.68
CA TRP A 52 9.03 0.21 -8.43
C TRP A 52 8.80 -0.65 -7.19
N GLY A 53 7.91 -1.65 -7.27
CA GLY A 53 7.63 -2.53 -6.13
C GLY A 53 8.52 -3.77 -6.03
N GLY A 54 9.62 -3.85 -6.79
CA GLY A 54 10.41 -5.08 -6.85
C GLY A 54 9.67 -6.18 -7.64
N SER A 55 9.91 -7.47 -7.34
CA SER A 55 9.20 -8.54 -8.03
C SER A 55 7.72 -8.55 -7.63
N ARG A 56 6.83 -8.91 -8.57
CA ARG A 56 5.38 -8.98 -8.36
C ARG A 56 5.01 -9.82 -7.12
N GLU A 57 5.79 -10.85 -6.83
CA GLU A 57 5.64 -11.75 -5.68
C GLU A 57 6.08 -11.13 -4.34
N ALA A 58 6.90 -10.07 -4.34
CA ALA A 58 7.25 -9.34 -3.12
C ALA A 58 6.09 -8.41 -2.72
N ILE A 59 5.60 -7.59 -3.66
CA ILE A 59 4.49 -6.65 -3.44
C ILE A 59 3.24 -7.36 -2.95
N ILE A 60 2.85 -8.47 -3.59
CA ILE A 60 1.65 -9.24 -3.18
C ILE A 60 1.83 -9.79 -1.77
N ARG A 61 3.01 -10.31 -1.45
CA ARG A 61 3.31 -10.87 -0.13
C ARG A 61 3.28 -9.80 0.96
N ASP A 62 3.91 -8.67 0.72
CA ASP A 62 4.03 -7.58 1.70
C ASP A 62 2.67 -6.89 1.91
N THR A 63 1.90 -6.70 0.83
CA THR A 63 0.52 -6.19 0.91
C THR A 63 -0.40 -7.14 1.68
N MET A 64 -0.27 -8.46 1.45
CA MET A 64 -1.04 -9.47 2.17
C MET A 64 -0.68 -9.54 3.66
N LEU A 65 0.61 -9.44 4.00
CA LEU A 65 1.09 -9.42 5.39
C LEU A 65 0.55 -8.20 6.14
N GLU A 66 0.57 -7.01 5.53
CA GLU A 66 -0.01 -5.80 6.13
C GLU A 66 -1.52 -5.95 6.37
N ILE A 67 -2.27 -6.45 5.38
CA ILE A 67 -3.71 -6.70 5.52
C ILE A 67 -4.00 -7.70 6.67
N GLU A 68 -3.19 -8.74 6.82
CA GLU A 68 -3.32 -9.71 7.91
C GLU A 68 -3.00 -9.08 9.27
N CYS A 69 -2.00 -8.21 9.36
CA CYS A 69 -1.69 -7.43 10.56
C CYS A 69 -2.86 -6.52 10.99
N PHE A 70 -3.51 -5.82 10.04
CA PHE A 70 -4.69 -5.01 10.33
C PHE A 70 -5.89 -5.85 10.82
N ARG A 71 -6.06 -7.07 10.29
CA ARG A 71 -7.12 -7.99 10.73
C ARG A 71 -6.82 -8.63 12.10
N GLY A 72 -5.56 -8.94 12.39
CA GLY A 72 -5.11 -9.48 13.67
C GLY A 72 -5.19 -8.47 14.83
N GLY A 73 -4.92 -7.19 14.57
CA GLY A 73 -5.02 -6.10 15.56
C GLY A 73 -6.44 -5.73 15.96
N SER A 74 -7.45 -6.12 15.16
CA SER A 74 -8.86 -5.82 15.42
C SER A 74 -9.56 -6.86 16.33
N SER A 75 -8.85 -7.91 16.77
CA SER A 75 -9.43 -9.01 17.55
C SER A 75 -8.97 -9.04 19.02
N GLY A 76 -8.70 -7.88 19.61
CA GLY A 76 -8.19 -7.73 20.99
C GLY A 76 -8.99 -6.78 21.87
N ALA A 77 -10.27 -6.54 21.58
CA ALA A 77 -11.16 -5.78 22.46
C ALA A 77 -12.56 -6.42 22.52
N ALA A 78 -12.67 -7.49 23.30
CA ALA A 78 -13.90 -7.94 23.97
C ALA A 78 -13.53 -8.89 25.11
#